data_AF-A0A957V167-F1
#
_entry.id   AF-A0A957V167-F1
#
_cell.length_a   1.000
_cell.length_b   1.000
_cell.length_c   1.000
_cell.angle_alpha   90.00
_cell.angle_beta   90.00
_cell.angle_gamma   90.00
#
_symmetry.space_group_name_H-M   'P 1'
#
loop_
_entity.id
_entity.type
_entity.pdbx_description
1 polymer ?
#
loop_
_entity_poly.entity_id
_entity_poly.type
_entity_poly.pdbx_seq_one_letter_code
_entity_poly.pdbx_strand_id
1 'polypeptide(L)' 'MGKWKLKRAGGWDSQPHKGDWMPLPALGATVTGFLIAFVVAEAALAGYQHPLHWIAAAMGGTAGYVGGLLFHLWHSAA' A
#
# COMPACT_ATOMS: atom_id res chain seq x y z
N MET A 1 33.50 28.18 -30.94
CA MET A 1 32.15 28.80 -30.93
C MET A 1 31.18 27.82 -30.27
N GLY A 2 30.95 27.95 -28.96
CA GLY A 2 30.15 27.03 -28.16
C GLY A 2 28.65 27.29 -28.29
N LYS A 3 27.88 26.28 -28.69
CA LYS A 3 26.41 26.33 -28.71
C LYS A 3 25.87 25.82 -27.38
N TRP A 4 25.76 26.70 -26.40
CA TRP A 4 25.04 26.42 -25.15
C TRP A 4 23.53 26.45 -25.46
N LYS A 5 22.92 25.27 -25.61
CA LYS A 5 21.46 25.15 -25.62
C LYS A 5 20.96 25.25 -24.18
N LEU A 6 20.55 26.45 -23.79
CA LEU A 6 19.65 26.68 -22.66
C LEU A 6 18.37 25.84 -22.87
N LYS A 7 18.28 24.69 -22.19
CA LYS A 7 17.01 23.96 -22.06
C LYS A 7 16.10 24.82 -21.19
N ARG A 8 15.15 25.50 -21.84
CA ARG A 8 14.04 26.19 -21.20
C ARG A 8 13.36 25.23 -20.22
N ALA A 9 13.32 25.64 -18.96
CA ALA A 9 12.34 25.17 -17.99
C ALA A 9 10.94 25.43 -18.56
N GLY A 10 10.08 24.41 -18.59
CA GLY A 10 8.71 24.58 -19.10
C GLY A 10 8.00 23.33 -19.60
N GLY A 11 8.48 22.13 -19.30
CA GLY A 11 7.71 20.91 -19.51
C GLY A 11 6.78 20.68 -18.32
N TRP A 12 5.48 20.88 -18.50
CA TRP A 12 4.46 20.25 -17.67
C TRP A 12 4.44 18.75 -17.97
N ASP A 13 5.55 18.09 -17.70
CA ASP A 13 5.71 16.65 -17.83
C ASP A 13 5.24 16.01 -16.52
N SER A 14 4.00 16.27 -16.12
CA SER A 14 3.35 15.49 -15.06
C SER A 14 2.90 14.16 -15.65
N GLN A 15 3.82 13.42 -16.28
CA GLN A 15 3.62 11.98 -16.35
C GLN A 15 3.79 11.49 -14.91
N PRO A 16 2.78 10.84 -14.31
CA PRO A 16 2.93 10.30 -12.97
C PRO A 16 4.20 9.44 -12.96
N HIS A 17 5.16 9.78 -12.10
CA HIS A 17 6.37 8.97 -11.98
C HIS A 17 5.89 7.54 -11.72
N LYS A 18 6.39 6.60 -12.53
CA LYS A 18 6.06 5.18 -12.46
C LYS A 18 6.38 4.55 -11.09
N GLY A 19 6.90 5.34 -10.14
CA GLY A 19 7.20 4.98 -8.75
C GLY A 19 6.38 5.70 -7.66
N ASP A 20 5.41 6.58 -7.98
CA ASP A 20 4.61 7.28 -6.95
C ASP A 20 3.32 6.53 -6.55
N TRP A 21 3.01 5.42 -7.23
CA TRP A 21 1.86 4.59 -6.89
C TRP A 21 2.26 3.59 -5.81
N MET A 22 1.46 3.49 -4.75
CA MET A 22 1.63 2.44 -3.75
C MET A 22 1.69 1.07 -4.46
N PRO A 23 2.66 0.21 -4.12
CA PRO A 23 2.85 -1.05 -4.82
C PRO A 23 1.57 -1.88 -4.75
N LEU A 24 1.03 -2.25 -5.92
CA LEU A 24 -0.23 -3.00 -6.03
C LEU A 24 -0.28 -4.25 -5.13
N PRO A 25 0.82 -5.03 -4.97
CA PRO A 25 0.83 -6.14 -4.02
C PRO A 25 0.64 -5.71 -2.56
N ALA A 26 1.18 -4.56 -2.15
CA ALA A 26 0.98 -4.02 -0.80
C ALA A 26 -0.46 -3.56 -0.58
N LEU A 27 -1.06 -2.89 -1.58
CA LEU A 27 -2.48 -2.51 -1.52
C LEU A 27 -3.40 -3.74 -1.44
N GLY A 28 -3.16 -4.74 -2.29
CA GLY A 28 -3.92 -5.99 -2.26
C GLY A 28 -3.81 -6.69 -0.90
N ALA A 29 -2.59 -6.84 -0.40
CA ALA A 29 -2.35 -7.47 0.89
C ALA A 29 -2.94 -6.66 2.07
N THR A 30 -3.02 -5.33 1.98
CA THR A 30 -3.71 -4.47 2.97
C THR A 30 -5.19 -4.82 3.06
N VAL A 31 -5.88 -4.87 1.91
CA VAL A 31 -7.31 -5.18 1.86
C VAL A 31 -7.56 -6.60 2.39
N THR A 32 -6.74 -7.56 1.96
CA THR A 32 -6.84 -8.95 2.45
C THR A 32 -6.59 -9.05 3.95
N GLY A 33 -5.53 -8.42 4.47
CA GLY A 33 -5.21 -8.43 5.89
C GLY A 33 -6.29 -7.77 6.75
N PHE A 34 -6.87 -6.67 6.27
CA PHE A 34 -7.99 -6.00 6.91
C PHE A 34 -9.21 -6.93 7.01
N LEU A 35 -9.61 -7.54 5.90
CA LEU A 35 -10.78 -8.42 5.86
C LEU A 35 -10.61 -9.67 6.72
N ILE A 36 -9.43 -10.31 6.67
CA ILE A 36 -9.15 -11.50 7.49
C ILE A 36 -9.23 -11.13 8.97
N ALA A 37 -8.55 -10.06 9.39
CA ALA A 37 -8.55 -9.67 10.80
C ALA A 37 -9.93 -9.20 11.29
N PHE A 38 -10.71 -8.53 10.44
CA PHE A 38 -12.09 -8.17 10.73
C PHE A 38 -12.96 -9.41 10.95
N VAL A 39 -12.93 -10.38 10.03
CA VAL A 39 -13.72 -11.62 10.13
C VAL A 39 -13.31 -12.43 11.36
N VAL A 40 -12.00 -12.53 11.63
CA VAL A 40 -11.49 -13.23 12.83
C VAL A 40 -11.95 -12.52 14.11
N ALA A 41 -11.92 -11.19 14.15
CA ALA A 41 -12.38 -10.43 15.31
C ALA A 41 -13.90 -10.55 15.51
N GLU A 42 -14.69 -10.47 14.45
CA GLU A 42 -16.15 -10.70 14.51
C GLU A 42 -16.49 -12.12 14.99
N ALA A 43 -15.75 -13.13 14.52
CA ALA A 43 -15.92 -14.51 14.98
C ALA A 43 -15.52 -14.70 16.45
N ALA A 44 -14.43 -14.06 16.89
CA ALA A 44 -13.93 -14.16 18.26
C ALA A 44 -14.78 -13.38 19.29
N LEU A 45 -15.44 -12.30 18.86
CA LEU A 45 -16.32 -11.46 19.67
C LEU A 45 -17.81 -11.68 19.35
N ALA A 46 -18.14 -12.84 18.75
CA ALA A 46 -19.50 -13.19 18.36
C ALA A 46 -20.45 -13.12 19.57
N GLY A 47 -21.26 -12.07 19.63
CA GLY A 47 -22.22 -11.83 20.71
C GLY A 47 -22.14 -10.44 21.35
N TYR A 48 -21.05 -9.68 21.15
CA TYR A 48 -20.94 -8.29 21.59
C TYR A 48 -20.29 -7.42 20.51
N GLN A 49 -21.01 -6.42 20.01
CA GLN A 49 -20.44 -5.41 19.12
C GLN A 49 -19.46 -4.52 19.90
N HIS A 50 -18.19 -4.90 19.89
CA HIS A 50 -17.11 -4.15 20.52
C HIS A 50 -16.25 -3.48 19.47
N PRO A 51 -15.91 -2.18 19.61
CA PRO A 51 -15.11 -1.44 18.62
C PRO A 51 -13.70 -2.04 18.38
N LEU A 52 -13.29 -3.01 19.21
CA LEU A 52 -12.07 -3.79 19.06
C LEU A 52 -11.96 -4.50 17.70
N HIS A 53 -13.06 -4.89 17.04
CA HIS A 53 -12.99 -5.47 15.70
C HIS A 53 -12.42 -4.50 14.65
N TRP A 54 -12.65 -3.19 14.79
CA TRP A 54 -12.09 -2.18 13.89
C TRP A 54 -10.61 -1.96 14.16
N ILE A 55 -10.20 -2.02 15.41
CA ILE A 55 -8.78 -1.93 15.81
C ILE A 55 -8.03 -3.15 15.28
N ALA A 56 -8.58 -4.34 15.45
CA ALA A 56 -8.02 -5.58 14.91
C ALA A 56 -7.93 -5.54 13.37
N ALA A 57 -8.97 -5.05 12.70
CA ALA A 57 -8.97 -4.89 11.24
C ALA A 57 -7.91 -3.89 10.77
N ALA A 58 -7.76 -2.75 11.45
CA ALA A 58 -6.71 -1.76 11.15
C ALA A 58 -5.30 -2.34 11.34
N MET A 59 -5.08 -3.11 12.41
CA MET A 59 -3.81 -3.83 12.63
C MET A 59 -3.55 -4.88 11.54
N GLY A 60 -4.57 -5.66 11.17
CA GLY A 60 -4.49 -6.64 10.08
C GLY A 60 -4.18 -6.02 8.73
N GLY A 61 -4.82 -4.89 8.41
CA GLY A 61 -4.54 -4.13 7.19
C GLY A 61 -3.10 -3.60 7.16
N THR A 62 -2.61 -3.06 8.29
CA THR A 62 -1.23 -2.58 8.41
C THR A 62 -0.22 -3.72 8.22
N ALA A 63 -0.45 -4.87 8.86
CA ALA A 63 0.39 -6.06 8.70
C ALA A 63 0.36 -6.58 7.25
N GLY A 64 -0.82 -6.57 6.63
CA GLY A 64 -1.01 -6.90 5.23
C GLY A 64 -0.20 -5.99 4.30
N TYR A 65 -0.26 -4.66 4.49
CA TYR A 65 0.53 -3.69 3.74
C TYR A 65 2.03 -3.99 3.81
N VAL A 66 2.55 -4.18 5.02
CA VAL A 66 3.97 -4.47 5.25
C VAL A 66 4.37 -5.78 4.58
N GLY A 67 3.56 -6.84 4.73
CA GLY A 67 3.80 -8.13 4.09
C GLY A 67 3.82 -8.05 2.56
N GLY A 68 2.85 -7.35 1.97
CA GLY A 68 2.78 -7.16 0.52
C GLY A 68 3.89 -6.26 -0.02
N LEU A 69 4.34 -5.27 0.76
CA LEU A 69 5.51 -4.44 0.42
C LEU A 69 6.79 -5.27 0.43
N LEU A 70 7.01 -6.07 1.48
CA LEU A 70 8.16 -6.98 1.56
C LEU A 70 8.17 -8.00 0.41
N PHE A 71 7.00 -8.56 0.09
CA PHE A 71 6.84 -9.48 -1.05
C PHE A 71 7.19 -8.81 -2.39
N HIS A 72 6.73 -7.58 -2.61
CA HIS A 72 7.02 -6.81 -3.80
C HIS A 72 8.51 -6.50 -3.92
N LEU A 73 9.15 -6.07 -2.84
CA LEU A 73 10.59 -5.80 -2.79
C LEU A 73 11.40 -7.07 -3.07
N TRP A 74 11.02 -8.20 -2.48
CA TRP A 74 11.68 -9.48 -2.71
C TRP A 74 11.61 -9.92 -4.18
N HIS A 75 10.44 -9.80 -4.82
CA HIS A 75 10.27 -10.15 -6.24
C HIS A 75 10.90 -9.14 -7.20
N SER A 76 11.03 -7.88 -6.81
CA SER A 76 11.64 -6.85 -7.65
C SER A 76 13.16 -6.83 -7.53
N ALA A 77 13.70 -7.50 -6.52
CA ALA A 77 15.14 -7.71 -6.33
C ALA A 77 15.67 -8.99 -7.01
N ALA A 78 14.78 -9.84 -7.54
CA ALA A 78 15.07 -11.08 -8.25
C ALA A 78 15.01 -10.88 -9.77
#